data_AF-A0A3D0D6U2-F1
#
_entry.id   AF-A0A3D0D6U2-F1
#
_cell.length_a   1.000
_cell.length_b   1.000
_cell.length_c   1.000
_cell.angle_alpha   90.00
_cell.angle_beta   90.00
_cell.angle_gamma   90.00
#
_symmetry.space_group_name_H-M   'P 1'
#
loop_
_entity.id
_entity.type
_entity.pdbx_description
1 polymer ?
#
loop_
_entity_poly.entity_id
_entity_poly.type
_entity_poly.pdbx_seq_one_letter_code
_entity_poly.pdbx_strand_id
1 'polypeptide(L)'
;MPYGYHGKILRVNLTTGELAIETPDESFYREYMGGSALGLYYLLKEMPAGVDTLGPDNVIVVSLSVLTGAPISGQSRMTINAKSPLTGAIGDSQSGGFWPAEMKRAGFDAIIIKGASASPVYLWLHDGEAELRDATHLWGRVTGEAEALIREELSDPKIEVAQIGPAGENLVRFAAVINMSNRANGRTGMGAVMGAKQLKAIAVRGREVPSIAHPDRLKALHKLGMPNYKSNPDVNGLGEYGTAGSVLPQQWAGGLPTRNYAIGVFDGAEAISGERMADTILIKRDTCYACIVRCKRVVEVDTHPATDGERQVTDHKYVERTYGGPEYETLATFGAYCGIDDLAAIAKANELCNAYGMDTISCGATVAFAFECFERGIITTTDTGGLELTWGNAAAMVELTRQIAHREGLGAVLAEGSRR
;
A
#
# COMPACT_ATOMS: atom_id res chain seq x y z
N MET A 1 -17.19 1.58 28.75
CA MET A 1 -16.34 1.46 27.55
C MET A 1 -17.24 1.32 26.35
N PRO A 2 -17.12 2.18 25.33
CA PRO A 2 -17.95 2.09 24.14
C PRO A 2 -17.72 0.75 23.42
N TYR A 3 -18.80 0.14 22.95
CA TYR A 3 -18.76 -1.11 22.18
C TYR A 3 -17.95 -0.91 20.89
N GLY A 4 -17.20 -1.94 20.47
CA GLY A 4 -16.34 -1.89 19.28
C GLY A 4 -14.93 -1.33 19.50
N TYR A 5 -14.62 -0.88 20.71
CA TYR A 5 -13.30 -0.35 21.09
C TYR A 5 -12.68 -1.13 22.25
N HIS A 6 -11.35 -1.06 22.35
CA HIS A 6 -10.63 -1.44 23.57
C HIS A 6 -10.45 -0.25 24.52
N GLY A 7 -10.59 0.97 24.01
CA GLY A 7 -10.29 2.25 24.66
C GLY A 7 -8.84 2.40 25.08
N LYS A 8 -7.94 1.81 24.28
CA LYS A 8 -6.50 1.89 24.46
C LYS A 8 -5.86 2.49 23.21
N ILE A 9 -5.09 3.54 23.40
CA ILE A 9 -4.27 4.17 22.37
C ILE A 9 -2.82 4.07 22.81
N LEU A 10 -1.99 3.44 21.98
CA LEU A 10 -0.58 3.30 22.24
C LEU A 10 0.15 4.58 21.85
N ARG A 11 0.95 5.13 22.77
CA ARG A 11 1.89 6.21 22.51
C ARG A 11 3.30 5.65 22.45
N VAL A 12 4.02 6.04 21.41
CA VAL A 12 5.39 5.60 21.14
C VAL A 12 6.27 6.83 20.93
N ASN A 13 7.32 6.97 21.71
CA ASN A 13 8.39 7.91 21.44
C ASN A 13 9.64 7.14 21.03
N LEU A 14 9.96 7.15 19.73
CA LEU A 14 11.09 6.42 19.18
C LEU A 14 12.45 7.00 19.59
N THR A 15 12.50 8.27 19.99
CA THR A 15 13.75 8.89 20.47
C THR A 15 14.12 8.38 21.87
N THR A 16 13.13 8.22 22.75
CA THR A 16 13.37 7.79 24.15
C THR A 16 13.14 6.30 24.37
N GLY A 17 12.46 5.61 23.43
CA GLY A 17 11.99 4.24 23.59
C GLY A 17 10.77 4.11 24.50
N GLU A 18 10.15 5.22 24.92
CA GLU A 18 9.01 5.20 25.85
C GLU A 18 7.74 4.71 25.16
N LEU A 19 7.05 3.78 25.84
CA LEU A 19 5.74 3.25 25.47
C LEU A 19 4.74 3.56 26.59
N ALA A 20 3.61 4.17 26.24
CA ALA A 20 2.57 4.51 27.20
C ALA A 20 1.16 4.23 26.63
N ILE A 21 0.21 3.92 27.51
CA ILE A 21 -1.18 3.72 27.13
C ILE A 21 -2.00 4.95 27.53
N GLU A 22 -2.66 5.55 26.55
CA GLU A 22 -3.72 6.53 26.76
C GLU A 22 -5.07 5.83 26.75
N THR A 23 -5.94 6.16 27.73
CA THR A 23 -7.30 5.63 27.84
C THR A 23 -8.31 6.77 27.78
N PRO A 24 -8.68 7.25 26.58
CA PRO A 24 -9.70 8.29 26.45
C PRO A 24 -11.07 7.80 26.94
N ASP A 25 -11.90 8.75 27.35
CA ASP A 25 -13.26 8.44 27.80
C ASP A 25 -14.19 8.11 26.61
N GLU A 26 -15.42 7.71 26.94
CA GLU A 26 -16.43 7.38 25.94
C GLU A 26 -16.84 8.56 25.06
N SER A 27 -16.80 9.79 25.59
CA SER A 27 -17.20 10.99 24.84
C SER A 27 -16.25 11.25 23.68
N PHE A 28 -14.96 11.03 23.90
CA PHE A 28 -13.93 11.11 22.87
C PHE A 28 -14.18 10.14 21.71
N TYR A 29 -14.43 8.86 22.01
CA TYR A 29 -14.70 7.88 20.97
C TYR A 29 -16.01 8.14 20.21
N ARG A 30 -17.02 8.71 20.89
CA ARG A 30 -18.28 9.12 20.24
C ARG A 30 -18.10 10.30 19.29
N GLU A 31 -17.18 11.21 19.60
CA GLU A 31 -16.88 12.37 18.78
C GLU A 31 -16.07 12.01 17.53
N TYR A 32 -14.98 11.24 17.69
CA TYR A 32 -14.04 11.01 16.59
C TYR A 32 -14.26 9.69 15.83
N MET A 33 -14.93 8.69 16.43
CA MET A 33 -15.25 7.36 15.87
C MET A 33 -14.08 6.47 15.42
N GLY A 34 -12.90 7.04 15.15
CA GLY A 34 -11.70 6.36 14.65
C GLY A 34 -11.26 6.84 13.25
N GLY A 35 -10.35 6.08 12.63
CA GLY A 35 -9.82 6.37 11.30
C GLY A 35 -9.25 7.79 11.15
N SER A 36 -9.39 8.37 9.96
CA SER A 36 -8.90 9.71 9.61
C SER A 36 -9.25 10.80 10.61
N ALA A 37 -10.47 10.80 11.16
CA ALA A 37 -10.91 11.83 12.10
C ALA A 37 -10.11 11.76 13.41
N LEU A 38 -9.89 10.55 13.94
CA LEU A 38 -9.04 10.32 15.11
C LEU A 38 -7.57 10.67 14.83
N GLY A 39 -7.07 10.30 13.65
CA GLY A 39 -5.73 10.67 13.19
C GLY A 39 -5.53 12.19 13.18
N LEU A 40 -6.46 12.91 12.57
CA LEU A 40 -6.40 14.37 12.44
C LEU A 40 -6.46 15.08 13.79
N TYR A 41 -7.27 14.59 14.74
CA TYR A 41 -7.33 15.12 16.10
C TYR A 41 -5.93 15.17 16.73
N TYR A 42 -5.23 14.04 16.71
CA TYR A 42 -3.91 13.94 17.31
C TYR A 42 -2.87 14.76 16.55
N LEU A 43 -2.90 14.76 15.21
CA LEU A 43 -2.02 15.63 14.43
C LEU A 43 -2.21 17.10 14.78
N LEU A 44 -3.45 17.60 14.82
CA LEU A 44 -3.74 19.00 15.13
C LEU A 44 -3.39 19.39 16.57
N LYS A 45 -3.54 18.44 17.50
CA LYS A 45 -3.24 18.67 18.92
C LYS A 45 -1.75 18.63 19.23
N GLU A 46 -0.99 17.79 18.54
CA GLU A 46 0.35 17.38 18.98
C GLU A 46 1.48 17.67 18.00
N MET A 47 1.18 17.94 16.74
CA MET A 47 2.19 18.27 15.75
C MET A 47 2.36 19.79 15.69
N PRO A 48 3.54 20.33 16.02
CA PRO A 48 3.78 21.76 15.87
C PRO A 48 3.52 22.24 14.43
N ALA A 49 3.10 23.50 14.30
CA ALA A 49 2.95 24.09 12.98
C ALA A 49 4.31 24.19 12.28
N GLY A 50 4.35 23.92 10.97
CA GLY A 50 5.56 24.12 10.17
C GLY A 50 6.65 23.05 10.31
N VAL A 51 6.42 21.95 11.04
CA VAL A 51 7.42 20.87 11.19
C VAL A 51 7.96 20.37 9.84
N ASP A 52 9.22 19.95 9.84
CA ASP A 52 9.78 19.22 8.71
C ASP A 52 9.00 17.91 8.49
N THR A 53 8.64 17.65 7.24
CA THR A 53 7.92 16.47 6.79
C THR A 53 8.65 15.16 7.07
N LEU A 54 9.99 15.18 7.18
CA LEU A 54 10.80 14.00 7.51
C LEU A 54 11.50 14.15 8.87
N GLY A 55 11.12 15.17 9.66
CA GLY A 55 11.70 15.42 10.97
C GLY A 55 11.11 14.56 12.10
N PRO A 56 11.79 14.50 13.26
CA PRO A 56 11.30 13.77 14.43
C PRO A 56 9.97 14.31 14.99
N ASP A 57 9.68 15.60 14.76
CA ASP A 57 8.45 16.27 15.22
C ASP A 57 7.23 16.00 14.33
N ASN A 58 7.41 15.43 13.14
CA ASN A 58 6.27 14.94 12.35
C ASN A 58 5.64 13.76 13.10
N VAL A 59 4.35 13.83 13.37
CA VAL A 59 3.65 12.78 14.12
C VAL A 59 3.04 11.79 13.13
N ILE A 60 3.23 10.48 13.37
CA ILE A 60 2.48 9.44 12.65
C ILE A 60 1.35 8.98 13.56
N VAL A 61 0.14 8.91 13.02
CA VAL A 61 -1.00 8.27 13.69
C VAL A 61 -1.51 7.13 12.83
N VAL A 62 -1.45 5.91 13.37
CA VAL A 62 -2.10 4.72 12.80
C VAL A 62 -3.40 4.51 13.56
N SER A 63 -4.53 4.51 12.87
CA SER A 63 -5.83 4.48 13.52
C SER A 63 -6.79 3.49 12.87
N LEU A 64 -7.58 2.84 13.73
CA LEU A 64 -8.68 1.96 13.33
C LEU A 64 -10.01 2.66 13.57
N SER A 65 -11.08 2.15 12.96
CA SER A 65 -12.45 2.61 13.20
C SER A 65 -13.20 1.64 14.13
N VAL A 66 -14.35 2.07 14.65
CA VAL A 66 -15.25 1.25 15.49
C VAL A 66 -15.67 -0.08 14.85
N LEU A 67 -15.76 -0.11 13.52
CA LEU A 67 -16.18 -1.30 12.77
C LEU A 67 -15.01 -2.20 12.37
N THR A 68 -13.76 -1.75 12.52
CA THR A 68 -12.60 -2.51 12.05
C THR A 68 -12.50 -3.85 12.79
N GLY A 69 -12.48 -4.96 12.05
CA GLY A 69 -12.41 -6.30 12.61
C GLY A 69 -13.77 -6.92 12.96
N ALA A 70 -14.87 -6.16 12.85
CA ALA A 70 -16.21 -6.72 12.95
C ALA A 70 -16.46 -7.72 11.81
N PRO A 71 -17.27 -8.78 12.02
CA PRO A 71 -17.63 -9.76 10.99
C PRO A 71 -18.62 -9.19 9.96
N ILE A 72 -18.37 -8.00 9.43
CA ILE A 72 -19.10 -7.39 8.32
C ILE A 72 -18.16 -7.34 7.12
N SER A 73 -18.67 -7.71 5.94
CA SER A 73 -17.86 -7.68 4.72
C SER A 73 -17.24 -6.31 4.49
N GLY A 74 -15.91 -6.29 4.29
CA GLY A 74 -15.15 -5.09 3.94
C GLY A 74 -14.74 -4.20 5.12
N GLN A 75 -15.11 -4.54 6.36
CA GLN A 75 -14.81 -3.72 7.54
C GLN A 75 -13.43 -4.06 8.16
N SER A 76 -12.38 -3.80 7.40
CA SER A 76 -10.99 -4.12 7.79
C SER A 76 -10.01 -3.04 7.34
N ARG A 77 -10.34 -1.77 7.58
CA ARG A 77 -9.52 -0.62 7.18
C ARG A 77 -8.69 -0.08 8.33
N MET A 78 -7.47 0.35 8.00
CA MET A 78 -6.62 1.23 8.81
C MET A 78 -6.33 2.53 8.06
N THR A 79 -6.10 3.59 8.81
CA THR A 79 -5.61 4.88 8.29
C THR A 79 -4.26 5.20 8.89
N ILE A 80 -3.34 5.73 8.07
CA ILE A 80 -2.08 6.31 8.50
C ILE A 80 -2.11 7.79 8.12
N ASN A 81 -1.91 8.66 9.11
CA ASN A 81 -1.88 10.10 8.94
C ASN A 81 -0.54 10.67 9.43
N ALA A 82 0.02 11.60 8.68
CA ALA A 82 1.18 12.43 9.05
C ALA A 82 1.24 13.65 8.13
N LYS A 83 2.16 14.60 8.37
CA LYS A 83 2.47 15.62 7.36
C LYS A 83 3.19 14.95 6.18
N SER A 84 2.64 15.07 4.98
CA SER A 84 3.13 14.39 3.78
C SER A 84 4.45 15.01 3.28
N PRO A 85 5.51 14.21 3.05
CA PRO A 85 6.74 14.70 2.42
C PRO A 85 6.56 15.01 0.93
N LEU A 86 5.55 14.42 0.27
CA LEU A 86 5.25 14.69 -1.14
C LEU A 86 4.58 16.05 -1.32
N THR A 87 3.55 16.36 -0.52
CA THR A 87 2.69 17.54 -0.74
C THR A 87 2.98 18.69 0.23
N GLY A 88 3.56 18.42 1.40
CA GLY A 88 3.69 19.38 2.50
C GLY A 88 2.41 19.61 3.31
N ALA A 89 1.28 19.04 2.87
CA ALA A 89 -0.01 19.09 3.57
C ALA A 89 -0.21 17.84 4.44
N ILE A 90 -1.37 17.72 5.10
CA ILE A 90 -1.71 16.48 5.80
C ILE A 90 -1.92 15.35 4.80
N GLY A 91 -1.21 14.25 5.03
CA GLY A 91 -1.41 12.98 4.36
C GLY A 91 -2.47 12.14 5.07
N ASP A 92 -3.31 11.50 4.28
CA ASP A 92 -4.27 10.50 4.70
C ASP A 92 -4.15 9.32 3.75
N SER A 93 -3.75 8.17 4.27
CA SER A 93 -3.54 6.97 3.48
C SER A 93 -4.24 5.79 4.13
N GLN A 94 -4.99 5.02 3.34
CA GLN A 94 -5.81 3.93 3.85
C GLN A 94 -5.42 2.60 3.22
N SER A 95 -5.47 1.54 4.03
CA SER A 95 -5.25 0.18 3.55
C SER A 95 -6.22 -0.80 4.19
N GLY A 96 -6.47 -1.87 3.47
CA GLY A 96 -7.21 -3.04 3.95
C GLY A 96 -6.25 -4.13 4.43
N GLY A 97 -6.62 -5.38 4.15
CA GLY A 97 -5.84 -6.56 4.51
C GLY A 97 -6.34 -7.20 5.79
N PHE A 98 -5.44 -7.88 6.49
CA PHE A 98 -5.73 -8.58 7.75
C PHE A 98 -5.13 -7.84 8.94
N TRP A 99 -4.04 -7.10 8.74
CA TRP A 99 -3.40 -6.25 9.76
C TRP A 99 -4.38 -5.37 10.57
N PRO A 100 -5.36 -4.65 9.97
CA PRO A 100 -6.22 -3.77 10.74
C PRO A 100 -7.12 -4.53 11.73
N ALA A 101 -7.62 -5.69 11.33
CA ALA A 101 -8.42 -6.54 12.21
C ALA A 101 -7.55 -7.18 13.29
N GLU A 102 -6.32 -7.55 12.95
CA GLU A 102 -5.38 -8.16 13.88
C GLU A 102 -4.87 -7.16 14.93
N MET A 103 -4.58 -5.91 14.54
CA MET A 103 -4.28 -4.82 15.48
C MET A 103 -5.45 -4.57 16.44
N LYS A 104 -6.70 -4.57 15.94
CA LYS A 104 -7.86 -4.46 16.83
C LYS A 104 -7.83 -5.57 17.87
N ARG A 105 -7.59 -6.81 17.44
CA ARG A 105 -7.53 -7.97 18.35
C ARG A 105 -6.31 -7.97 19.28
N ALA A 106 -5.28 -7.22 18.94
CA ALA A 106 -4.12 -7.01 19.81
C ALA A 106 -4.43 -6.00 20.93
N GLY A 107 -5.65 -5.43 20.96
CA GLY A 107 -6.12 -4.63 22.08
C GLY A 107 -5.98 -3.12 21.91
N PHE A 108 -5.70 -2.63 20.68
CA PHE A 108 -5.42 -1.22 20.42
C PHE A 108 -6.40 -0.61 19.41
N ASP A 109 -6.76 0.66 19.63
CA ASP A 109 -7.60 1.44 18.71
C ASP A 109 -6.80 2.38 17.81
N ALA A 110 -5.64 2.86 18.30
CA ALA A 110 -4.70 3.68 17.56
C ALA A 110 -3.28 3.58 18.13
N ILE A 111 -2.31 4.02 17.33
CA ILE A 111 -0.89 4.17 17.68
C ILE A 111 -0.48 5.59 17.29
N ILE A 112 0.12 6.32 18.23
CA ILE A 112 0.68 7.67 18.00
C ILE A 112 2.19 7.54 18.14
N ILE A 113 2.92 7.88 17.08
CA ILE A 113 4.38 7.70 17.00
C ILE A 113 5.04 9.06 16.83
N LYS A 114 5.98 9.36 17.72
CA LYS A 114 6.82 10.58 17.72
C LYS A 114 8.30 10.24 17.76
N GLY A 115 9.13 11.24 17.50
CA GLY A 115 10.57 11.09 17.55
C GLY A 115 11.11 10.29 16.37
N ALA A 116 12.36 9.88 16.48
CA ALA A 116 13.05 9.01 15.53
C ALA A 116 14.05 8.15 16.32
N SER A 117 14.13 6.86 15.99
CA SER A 117 15.08 5.96 16.63
C SER A 117 16.50 6.21 16.10
N ALA A 118 17.51 5.93 16.93
CA ALA A 118 18.92 6.05 16.54
C ALA A 118 19.38 4.93 15.57
N SER A 119 18.69 3.79 15.58
CA SER A 119 18.90 2.65 14.69
C SER A 119 17.55 2.08 14.23
N PRO A 120 17.52 1.27 13.16
CA PRO A 120 16.30 0.60 12.71
C PRO A 120 15.63 -0.20 13.84
N VAL A 121 14.34 0.02 14.03
CA VAL A 121 13.49 -0.72 14.98
C VAL A 121 12.20 -1.18 14.32
N TYR A 122 11.55 -2.18 14.91
CA TYR A 122 10.17 -2.52 14.63
C TYR A 122 9.35 -2.54 15.92
N LEU A 123 8.07 -2.20 15.81
CA LEU A 123 7.12 -2.21 16.91
C LEU A 123 6.34 -3.54 16.90
N TRP A 124 6.34 -4.26 18.00
CA TRP A 124 5.62 -5.51 18.16
C TRP A 124 4.44 -5.32 19.11
N LEU A 125 3.21 -5.57 18.63
CA LEU A 125 1.98 -5.47 19.41
C LEU A 125 1.38 -6.86 19.61
N HIS A 126 1.18 -7.25 20.87
CA HIS A 126 0.58 -8.53 21.18
C HIS A 126 -0.21 -8.50 22.48
N ASP A 127 -1.40 -9.09 22.48
CA ASP A 127 -2.21 -9.35 23.69
C ASP A 127 -2.34 -8.14 24.65
N GLY A 128 -2.52 -6.93 24.09
CA GLY A 128 -2.69 -5.68 24.84
C GLY A 128 -1.38 -5.01 25.29
N GLU A 129 -0.23 -5.56 24.90
CA GLU A 129 1.12 -5.10 25.20
C GLU A 129 1.85 -4.64 23.91
N ALA A 130 2.95 -3.92 24.11
CA ALA A 130 3.77 -3.40 23.02
C ALA A 130 5.26 -3.40 23.43
N GLU A 131 6.13 -3.68 22.46
CA GLU A 131 7.58 -3.58 22.64
C GLU A 131 8.28 -3.07 21.36
N LEU A 132 9.39 -2.35 21.55
CA LEU A 132 10.29 -1.95 20.47
C LEU A 132 11.42 -2.97 20.37
N ARG A 133 11.66 -3.48 19.16
CA ARG A 133 12.71 -4.45 18.87
C ARG A 133 13.67 -3.93 17.83
N ASP A 134 14.91 -4.41 17.86
CA ASP A 134 15.89 -4.13 16.81
C ASP A 134 15.39 -4.63 15.46
N ALA A 135 15.61 -3.83 14.41
CA ALA A 135 15.28 -4.19 13.03
C ALA A 135 16.48 -4.03 12.10
N THR A 136 17.71 -4.02 12.63
CA THR A 136 18.91 -3.78 11.84
C THR A 136 19.10 -4.90 10.80
N HIS A 137 18.74 -6.14 11.13
CA HIS A 137 18.74 -7.29 10.21
C HIS A 137 17.66 -7.24 9.13
N LEU A 138 16.62 -6.42 9.31
CA LEU A 138 15.51 -6.24 8.39
C LEU A 138 15.71 -5.05 7.44
N TRP A 139 16.56 -4.09 7.81
CA TRP A 139 16.84 -2.91 7.00
C TRP A 139 17.49 -3.32 5.66
N GLY A 140 17.00 -2.76 4.55
CA GLY A 140 17.40 -3.13 3.19
C GLY A 140 16.61 -4.30 2.60
N ARG A 141 15.84 -5.05 3.40
CA ARG A 141 15.02 -6.17 2.90
C ARG A 141 13.74 -5.66 2.25
N VAL A 142 13.34 -6.30 1.16
CA VAL A 142 12.02 -6.11 0.54
C VAL A 142 10.91 -6.62 1.46
N THR A 143 9.68 -6.16 1.25
CA THR A 143 8.58 -6.39 2.21
C THR A 143 8.28 -7.88 2.45
N GLY A 144 8.31 -8.72 1.41
CA GLY A 144 8.04 -10.15 1.54
C GLY A 144 9.06 -10.87 2.43
N GLU A 145 10.33 -10.54 2.26
CA GLU A 145 11.44 -11.10 3.05
C GLU A 145 11.37 -10.63 4.50
N ALA A 146 11.18 -9.32 4.74
CA ALA A 146 11.07 -8.78 6.09
C ALA A 146 9.85 -9.34 6.84
N GLU A 147 8.71 -9.55 6.17
CA GLU A 147 7.53 -10.21 6.76
C GLU A 147 7.85 -11.63 7.22
N ALA A 148 8.55 -12.40 6.38
CA ALA A 148 8.92 -13.78 6.67
C ALA A 148 9.88 -13.87 7.86
N LEU A 149 10.90 -13.01 7.89
CA LEU A 149 11.88 -12.94 8.98
C LEU A 149 11.24 -12.59 10.33
N ILE A 150 10.32 -11.62 10.35
CA ILE A 150 9.58 -11.26 11.57
C ILE A 150 8.74 -12.44 12.07
N ARG A 151 8.05 -13.15 11.16
CA ARG A 151 7.24 -14.33 11.51
C ARG A 151 8.08 -15.48 12.05
N GLU A 152 9.28 -15.68 11.50
CA GLU A 152 10.23 -16.68 11.97
C GLU A 152 10.78 -16.31 13.35
N GLU A 153 11.26 -15.07 13.52
CA GLU A 153 11.78 -14.53 14.79
C GLU A 153 10.76 -14.66 15.93
N LEU A 154 9.48 -14.39 15.64
CA LEU A 154 8.37 -14.46 16.59
C LEU A 154 7.66 -15.82 16.62
N SER A 155 8.08 -16.77 15.79
CA SER A 155 7.57 -18.15 15.73
C SER A 155 6.05 -18.26 15.57
N ASP A 156 5.40 -17.34 14.85
CA ASP A 156 3.97 -17.41 14.52
C ASP A 156 3.69 -16.95 13.08
N PRO A 157 3.29 -17.86 12.17
CA PRO A 157 3.00 -17.51 10.78
C PRO A 157 1.71 -16.68 10.61
N LYS A 158 0.91 -16.49 11.66
CA LYS A 158 -0.33 -15.68 11.64
C LYS A 158 -0.10 -14.22 12.01
N ILE A 159 1.16 -13.83 12.25
CA ILE A 159 1.51 -12.45 12.49
C ILE A 159 1.24 -11.63 11.24
N GLU A 160 0.55 -10.52 11.44
CA GLU A 160 0.34 -9.53 10.39
C GLU A 160 1.38 -8.42 10.54
N VAL A 161 1.96 -7.96 9.44
CA VAL A 161 3.02 -6.95 9.45
C VAL A 161 2.65 -5.80 8.52
N ALA A 162 2.73 -4.56 9.01
CA ALA A 162 2.68 -3.35 8.22
C ALA A 162 4.09 -2.73 8.21
N GLN A 163 4.68 -2.53 7.04
CA GLN A 163 6.12 -2.32 6.90
C GLN A 163 6.49 -1.45 5.71
N ILE A 164 7.71 -0.93 5.73
CA ILE A 164 8.33 -0.26 4.59
C ILE A 164 9.32 -1.19 3.90
N GLY A 165 9.49 -1.03 2.59
CA GLY A 165 10.61 -1.59 1.85
C GLY A 165 11.73 -0.56 1.64
N PRO A 166 12.74 -0.89 0.81
CA PRO A 166 13.84 0.00 0.47
C PRO A 166 13.45 1.43 0.06
N ALA A 167 12.30 1.63 -0.60
CA ALA A 167 11.90 2.98 -0.99
C ALA A 167 11.56 3.87 0.21
N GLY A 168 10.99 3.30 1.28
CA GLY A 168 10.75 4.02 2.53
C GLY A 168 12.04 4.35 3.25
N GLU A 169 12.97 3.39 3.30
CA GLU A 169 14.31 3.54 3.90
C GLU A 169 15.13 4.62 3.19
N ASN A 170 15.00 4.68 1.86
CA ASN A 170 15.63 5.68 0.99
C ASN A 170 14.82 6.99 0.89
N LEU A 171 13.74 7.14 1.67
CA LEU A 171 12.95 8.37 1.74
C LEU A 171 12.34 8.82 0.39
N VAL A 172 11.98 7.88 -0.50
CA VAL A 172 11.25 8.19 -1.75
C VAL A 172 9.95 8.91 -1.37
N ARG A 173 9.67 10.08 -1.95
CA ARG A 173 8.59 10.98 -1.47
C ARG A 173 7.19 10.35 -1.52
N PHE A 174 7.01 9.34 -2.36
CA PHE A 174 5.79 8.55 -2.50
C PHE A 174 5.97 7.09 -2.07
N ALA A 175 6.89 6.83 -1.13
CA ALA A 175 7.00 5.53 -0.46
C ALA A 175 5.73 5.20 0.33
N ALA A 176 5.35 3.93 0.28
CA ALA A 176 4.16 3.36 0.86
C ALA A 176 4.47 2.52 2.10
N VAL A 177 3.45 2.29 2.92
CA VAL A 177 3.45 1.24 3.95
C VAL A 177 2.67 0.05 3.41
N ILE A 178 3.27 -1.13 3.42
CA ILE A 178 2.74 -2.36 2.82
C ILE A 178 2.42 -3.37 3.91
N ASN A 179 1.26 -4.02 3.83
CA ASN A 179 0.95 -5.24 4.58
C ASN A 179 0.62 -6.40 3.64
N MET A 180 0.85 -7.64 4.11
CA MET A 180 0.69 -8.88 3.31
C MET A 180 1.46 -8.85 1.98
N SER A 181 2.52 -8.04 1.91
CA SER A 181 3.29 -7.74 0.69
C SER A 181 2.51 -7.19 -0.51
N ASN A 182 1.23 -6.80 -0.37
CA ASN A 182 0.40 -6.36 -1.51
C ASN A 182 -0.81 -5.47 -1.13
N ARG A 183 -0.89 -5.00 0.13
CA ARG A 183 -1.93 -4.08 0.61
C ARG A 183 -1.25 -2.78 1.03
N ALA A 184 -1.46 -1.72 0.27
CA ALA A 184 -0.73 -0.48 0.46
C ALA A 184 -1.57 0.59 1.18
N ASN A 185 -0.99 1.23 2.20
CA ASN A 185 -1.21 2.66 2.44
C ASN A 185 -0.27 3.38 1.46
N GLY A 186 -0.73 3.49 0.21
CA GLY A 186 0.11 3.87 -0.93
C GLY A 186 0.51 5.35 -0.92
N ARG A 187 -0.48 6.22 -1.09
CA ARG A 187 -0.24 7.63 -1.42
C ARG A 187 0.22 8.45 -0.22
N THR A 188 0.69 9.67 -0.52
CA THR A 188 1.09 10.72 0.42
C THR A 188 2.41 10.49 1.18
N GLY A 189 3.15 9.43 0.85
CA GLY A 189 4.54 9.27 1.31
C GLY A 189 4.68 8.78 2.76
N MET A 190 3.68 8.06 3.28
CA MET A 190 3.71 7.59 4.67
C MET A 190 4.87 6.62 4.94
N GLY A 191 5.31 5.86 3.93
CA GLY A 191 6.49 5.00 4.03
C GLY A 191 7.79 5.80 4.23
N ALA A 192 7.92 6.98 3.62
CA ALA A 192 9.09 7.83 3.82
C ALA A 192 9.11 8.46 5.21
N VAL A 193 7.94 8.81 5.76
CA VAL A 193 7.85 9.30 7.15
C VAL A 193 8.22 8.20 8.15
N MET A 194 7.79 6.96 7.92
CA MET A 194 8.24 5.81 8.73
C MET A 194 9.74 5.57 8.62
N GLY A 195 10.30 5.60 7.40
CA GLY A 195 11.73 5.42 7.16
C GLY A 195 12.60 6.51 7.80
N ALA A 196 12.17 7.78 7.74
CA ALA A 196 12.87 8.89 8.39
C ALA A 196 12.93 8.75 9.92
N LYS A 197 12.04 7.96 10.50
CA LYS A 197 12.00 7.66 11.93
C LYS A 197 12.74 6.38 12.31
N GLN A 198 13.37 5.70 11.35
CA GLN A 198 14.01 4.40 11.52
C GLN A 198 13.03 3.30 11.97
N LEU A 199 11.74 3.43 11.62
CA LEU A 199 10.71 2.44 11.95
C LEU A 199 10.46 1.53 10.74
N LYS A 200 11.03 0.33 10.76
CA LYS A 200 10.93 -0.64 9.66
C LYS A 200 9.54 -1.26 9.53
N ALA A 201 8.93 -1.62 10.66
CA ALA A 201 7.66 -2.34 10.67
C ALA A 201 6.86 -2.14 11.96
N ILE A 202 5.57 -2.45 11.87
CA ILE A 202 4.66 -2.66 12.99
C ILE A 202 4.05 -4.05 12.80
N ALA A 203 4.50 -5.00 13.61
CA ALA A 203 4.03 -6.37 13.63
C ALA A 203 2.94 -6.53 14.71
N VAL A 204 1.89 -7.28 14.41
CA VAL A 204 0.74 -7.42 15.30
C VAL A 204 0.25 -8.87 15.37
N ARG A 205 -0.15 -9.27 16.58
CA ARG A 205 -0.86 -10.53 16.83
C ARG A 205 -1.85 -10.37 17.95
N GLY A 206 -3.09 -10.79 17.73
CA GLY A 206 -4.17 -10.57 18.67
C GLY A 206 -5.17 -11.70 18.75
N ARG A 207 -5.82 -11.80 19.91
CA ARG A 207 -6.92 -12.76 20.13
C ARG A 207 -8.13 -12.12 20.81
N GLU A 208 -8.01 -10.90 21.30
CA GLU A 208 -9.10 -10.22 21.95
C GLU A 208 -10.15 -9.80 20.93
N VAL A 209 -11.42 -9.80 21.30
CA VAL A 209 -12.50 -9.29 20.45
C VAL A 209 -13.23 -8.21 21.24
N PRO A 210 -13.35 -6.97 20.73
CA PRO A 210 -14.10 -5.93 21.40
C PRO A 210 -15.53 -6.37 21.69
N SER A 211 -16.10 -5.83 22.77
CA SER A 211 -17.51 -6.06 23.08
C SER A 211 -18.42 -5.48 21.99
N ILE A 212 -19.50 -6.20 21.67
CA ILE A 212 -20.46 -5.81 20.62
C ILE A 212 -21.80 -5.53 21.30
N ALA A 213 -22.38 -4.34 21.08
CA ALA A 213 -23.61 -3.90 21.74
C ALA A 213 -24.80 -4.83 21.45
N HIS A 214 -24.93 -5.27 20.20
CA HIS A 214 -26.04 -6.10 19.74
C HIS A 214 -25.56 -7.23 18.81
N PRO A 215 -24.98 -8.32 19.37
CA PRO A 215 -24.39 -9.39 18.59
C PRO A 215 -25.36 -10.04 17.58
N ASP A 216 -26.62 -10.23 17.95
CA ASP A 216 -27.63 -10.83 17.07
C ASP A 216 -27.99 -9.92 15.88
N ARG A 217 -28.05 -8.60 16.10
CA ARG A 217 -28.28 -7.65 15.01
C ARG A 217 -27.09 -7.60 14.06
N LEU A 218 -25.87 -7.64 14.58
CA LEU A 218 -24.66 -7.71 13.77
C LEU A 218 -24.61 -9.00 12.94
N LYS A 219 -24.98 -10.13 13.54
CA LYS A 219 -25.10 -11.42 12.85
C LYS A 219 -26.17 -11.39 11.75
N ALA A 220 -27.30 -10.72 11.98
CA ALA A 220 -28.32 -10.51 10.97
C ALA A 220 -27.78 -9.68 9.79
N LEU A 221 -27.07 -8.58 10.05
CA LEU A 221 -26.41 -7.76 9.01
C LEU A 221 -25.39 -8.55 8.20
N HIS A 222 -24.56 -9.36 8.86
CA HIS A 222 -23.59 -10.23 8.18
C HIS A 222 -24.29 -11.16 7.17
N LYS A 223 -25.43 -11.75 7.55
CA LYS A 223 -26.20 -12.66 6.68
C LYS A 223 -26.80 -11.97 5.46
N LEU A 224 -26.98 -10.65 5.47
CA LEU A 224 -27.47 -9.89 4.32
C LEU A 224 -26.43 -9.80 3.20
N GLY A 225 -25.14 -9.97 3.50
CA GLY A 225 -24.06 -9.72 2.54
C GLY A 225 -24.11 -10.62 1.31
N MET A 226 -24.08 -11.95 1.49
CA MET A 226 -23.96 -12.88 0.36
C MET A 226 -25.16 -12.87 -0.60
N PRO A 227 -26.43 -12.81 -0.14
CA PRO A 227 -27.57 -12.68 -1.05
C PRO A 227 -27.53 -11.38 -1.87
N ASN A 228 -27.14 -10.27 -1.25
CA ASN A 228 -27.08 -8.96 -1.90
C ASN A 228 -25.87 -8.78 -2.81
N TYR A 229 -24.78 -9.52 -2.55
CA TYR A 229 -23.57 -9.50 -3.38
C TYR A 229 -23.87 -9.90 -4.82
N LYS A 230 -24.60 -11.02 -5.02
CA LYS A 230 -24.90 -11.53 -6.37
C LYS A 230 -25.93 -10.68 -7.12
N SER A 231 -26.81 -9.98 -6.41
CA SER A 231 -27.85 -9.15 -7.01
C SER A 231 -27.37 -7.73 -7.33
N ASN A 232 -26.13 -7.36 -6.96
CA ASN A 232 -25.50 -6.09 -7.31
C ASN A 232 -24.42 -6.31 -8.38
N PRO A 233 -24.67 -5.95 -9.66
CA PRO A 233 -23.73 -6.18 -10.75
C PRO A 233 -22.36 -5.52 -10.54
N ASP A 234 -22.32 -4.30 -10.00
CA ASP A 234 -21.07 -3.56 -9.79
C ASP A 234 -20.18 -4.29 -8.77
N VAL A 235 -20.78 -4.73 -7.66
CA VAL A 235 -20.05 -5.47 -6.61
C VAL A 235 -19.65 -6.87 -7.10
N ASN A 236 -20.49 -7.52 -7.91
CA ASN A 236 -20.13 -8.79 -8.51
C ASN A 236 -18.97 -8.66 -9.50
N GLY A 237 -18.96 -7.60 -10.32
CA GLY A 237 -17.86 -7.29 -11.24
C GLY A 237 -16.53 -7.06 -10.52
N LEU A 238 -16.54 -6.37 -9.37
CA LEU A 238 -15.36 -6.26 -8.50
C LEU A 238 -14.85 -7.62 -8.01
N GLY A 239 -15.75 -8.57 -7.78
CA GLY A 239 -15.35 -9.94 -7.46
C GLY A 239 -14.71 -10.64 -8.65
N GLU A 240 -15.36 -10.60 -9.81
CA GLU A 240 -14.93 -11.26 -11.05
C GLU A 240 -13.59 -10.72 -11.53
N TYR A 241 -13.47 -9.42 -11.76
CA TYR A 241 -12.31 -8.80 -12.42
C TYR A 241 -11.46 -7.93 -11.48
N GLY A 242 -11.84 -7.77 -10.21
CA GLY A 242 -11.18 -6.80 -9.34
C GLY A 242 -11.50 -5.38 -9.78
N THR A 243 -10.71 -4.40 -9.32
CA THR A 243 -10.86 -3.03 -9.84
C THR A 243 -10.43 -2.92 -11.31
N ALA A 244 -9.56 -3.83 -11.79
CA ALA A 244 -9.06 -3.89 -13.15
C ALA A 244 -10.16 -3.97 -14.23
N GLY A 245 -11.37 -4.45 -13.89
CA GLY A 245 -12.55 -4.36 -14.75
C GLY A 245 -12.96 -2.93 -15.12
N SER A 246 -12.37 -1.91 -14.50
CA SER A 246 -12.62 -0.49 -14.81
C SER A 246 -11.83 0.02 -16.02
N VAL A 247 -10.85 -0.72 -16.54
CA VAL A 247 -10.03 -0.29 -17.69
C VAL A 247 -10.90 -0.01 -18.93
N LEU A 248 -11.74 -0.96 -19.34
CA LEU A 248 -12.58 -0.80 -20.53
C LEU A 248 -13.72 0.21 -20.36
N PRO A 249 -14.45 0.26 -19.22
CA PRO A 249 -15.38 1.35 -18.94
C PRO A 249 -14.74 2.74 -19.05
N GLN A 250 -13.52 2.91 -18.53
CA GLN A 250 -12.78 4.18 -18.63
C GLN A 250 -12.33 4.48 -20.07
N GLN A 251 -11.90 3.46 -20.82
CA GLN A 251 -11.59 3.58 -22.24
C GLN A 251 -12.80 4.09 -23.04
N TRP A 252 -13.98 3.48 -22.88
CA TRP A 252 -15.18 3.86 -23.64
C TRP A 252 -15.73 5.23 -23.25
N ALA A 253 -15.53 5.64 -21.99
CA ALA A 253 -15.90 6.96 -21.50
C ALA A 253 -14.90 8.06 -21.92
N GLY A 254 -13.76 7.71 -22.53
CA GLY A 254 -12.67 8.65 -22.83
C GLY A 254 -11.94 9.16 -21.59
N GLY A 255 -11.96 8.38 -20.50
CA GLY A 255 -11.35 8.68 -19.22
C GLY A 255 -10.07 7.88 -18.90
N LEU A 256 -9.58 7.04 -19.82
CA LEU A 256 -8.37 6.24 -19.60
C LEU A 256 -7.10 7.11 -19.85
N PRO A 257 -6.37 7.52 -18.79
CA PRO A 257 -5.16 8.35 -18.94
C PRO A 257 -4.14 7.71 -19.87
N THR A 258 -3.80 8.39 -20.97
CA THR A 258 -2.87 7.87 -21.97
C THR A 258 -1.77 8.88 -22.30
N ARG A 259 -0.50 8.43 -22.29
CA ARG A 259 0.71 9.24 -22.53
C ARG A 259 0.74 10.54 -21.75
N ASN A 260 0.96 10.43 -20.42
CA ASN A 260 0.91 11.54 -19.47
C ASN A 260 -0.36 12.43 -19.58
N TYR A 261 -1.51 11.80 -19.84
CA TYR A 261 -2.85 12.42 -19.88
C TYR A 261 -3.06 13.32 -21.10
N ALA A 262 -2.20 13.23 -22.12
CA ALA A 262 -2.42 13.93 -23.37
C ALA A 262 -3.67 13.42 -24.12
N ILE A 263 -4.05 12.16 -23.88
CA ILE A 263 -5.16 11.47 -24.55
C ILE A 263 -5.98 10.68 -23.52
N GLY A 264 -7.31 10.62 -23.70
CA GLY A 264 -8.24 9.89 -22.81
C GLY A 264 -8.57 8.46 -23.26
N VAL A 265 -7.92 7.96 -24.32
CA VAL A 265 -8.13 6.62 -24.89
C VAL A 265 -6.79 6.00 -25.28
N PHE A 266 -6.69 4.68 -25.18
CA PHE A 266 -5.52 3.88 -25.50
C PHE A 266 -5.86 2.71 -26.42
N ASP A 267 -5.18 2.59 -27.56
CA ASP A 267 -5.40 1.49 -28.52
C ASP A 267 -5.14 0.11 -27.89
N GLY A 268 -4.21 0.02 -26.93
CA GLY A 268 -3.87 -1.20 -26.21
C GLY A 268 -4.73 -1.51 -24.98
N ALA A 269 -5.85 -0.80 -24.76
CA ALA A 269 -6.64 -0.93 -23.52
C ALA A 269 -7.12 -2.36 -23.23
N GLU A 270 -7.52 -3.12 -24.26
CA GLU A 270 -7.95 -4.52 -24.11
C GLU A 270 -6.82 -5.44 -23.63
N ALA A 271 -5.56 -5.16 -23.99
CA ALA A 271 -4.43 -5.99 -23.60
C ALA A 271 -4.07 -5.86 -22.11
N ILE A 272 -4.53 -4.79 -21.46
CA ILE A 272 -4.27 -4.50 -20.04
C ILE A 272 -5.53 -4.56 -19.18
N SER A 273 -6.64 -5.06 -19.72
CA SER A 273 -7.92 -5.07 -19.02
C SER A 273 -8.02 -6.12 -17.91
N GLY A 274 -9.00 -5.96 -17.03
CA GLY A 274 -9.29 -6.96 -15.98
C GLY A 274 -9.71 -8.32 -16.54
N GLU A 275 -10.43 -8.33 -17.66
CA GLU A 275 -10.82 -9.53 -18.40
C GLU A 275 -9.57 -10.23 -18.94
N ARG A 276 -8.68 -9.49 -19.62
CA ARG A 276 -7.42 -10.06 -20.12
C ARG A 276 -6.57 -10.63 -19.00
N MET A 277 -6.47 -9.93 -17.87
CA MET A 277 -5.77 -10.44 -16.69
C MET A 277 -6.37 -11.74 -16.17
N ALA A 278 -7.71 -11.80 -16.07
CA ALA A 278 -8.43 -12.98 -15.61
C ALA A 278 -8.21 -14.20 -16.52
N ASP A 279 -8.16 -13.99 -17.83
CA ASP A 279 -7.97 -15.05 -18.83
C ASP A 279 -6.52 -15.54 -18.97
N THR A 280 -5.55 -14.79 -18.43
CA THR A 280 -4.12 -15.04 -18.70
C THR A 280 -3.30 -15.27 -17.42
N ILE A 281 -2.97 -14.21 -16.70
CA ILE A 281 -1.96 -14.23 -15.63
C ILE A 281 -2.57 -14.41 -14.22
N LEU A 282 -3.90 -14.35 -14.09
CA LEU A 282 -4.58 -14.51 -12.80
C LEU A 282 -4.55 -15.98 -12.34
N ILE A 283 -3.94 -16.23 -11.19
CA ILE A 283 -3.90 -17.57 -10.58
C ILE A 283 -5.06 -17.77 -9.60
N LYS A 284 -5.35 -16.75 -8.79
CA LYS A 284 -6.46 -16.80 -7.84
C LYS A 284 -6.91 -15.40 -7.41
N ARG A 285 -8.06 -15.39 -6.74
CA ARG A 285 -8.60 -14.22 -6.04
C ARG A 285 -8.35 -14.33 -4.55
N ASP A 286 -8.01 -13.19 -3.95
CA ASP A 286 -7.76 -13.05 -2.52
C ASP A 286 -8.65 -11.95 -1.91
N THR A 287 -8.57 -11.73 -0.60
CA THR A 287 -9.49 -10.84 0.10
C THR A 287 -8.81 -10.01 1.20
N CYS A 288 -9.57 -9.07 1.75
CA CYS A 288 -9.30 -8.46 3.05
C CYS A 288 -10.10 -9.20 4.11
N TYR A 289 -9.80 -8.97 5.39
CA TYR A 289 -10.51 -9.65 6.48
C TYR A 289 -12.04 -9.55 6.34
N ALA A 290 -12.71 -10.70 6.50
CA ALA A 290 -14.17 -10.92 6.41
C ALA A 290 -14.86 -10.53 5.08
N CYS A 291 -14.13 -10.05 4.07
CA CYS A 291 -14.74 -9.52 2.86
C CYS A 291 -15.15 -10.63 1.89
N ILE A 292 -16.43 -10.61 1.49
CA ILE A 292 -17.01 -11.61 0.57
C ILE A 292 -16.76 -11.27 -0.91
N VAL A 293 -16.36 -10.04 -1.23
CA VAL A 293 -16.12 -9.58 -2.61
C VAL A 293 -14.88 -10.25 -3.20
N ARG A 294 -13.83 -10.44 -2.39
CA ARG A 294 -12.55 -11.03 -2.82
C ARG A 294 -11.96 -10.34 -4.06
N CYS A 295 -11.97 -9.01 -4.09
CA CYS A 295 -11.53 -8.22 -5.24
C CYS A 295 -10.02 -8.28 -5.52
N LYS A 296 -9.21 -8.82 -4.61
CA LYS A 296 -7.76 -8.78 -4.72
C LYS A 296 -7.26 -9.84 -5.70
N ARG A 297 -6.35 -9.42 -6.59
CA ARG A 297 -5.79 -10.27 -7.64
C ARG A 297 -4.48 -10.88 -7.16
N VAL A 298 -4.27 -12.15 -7.47
CA VAL A 298 -2.97 -12.82 -7.29
C VAL A 298 -2.59 -13.34 -8.66
N VAL A 299 -1.56 -12.72 -9.24
CA VAL A 299 -1.08 -13.02 -10.59
C VAL A 299 0.30 -13.66 -10.50
N GLU A 300 0.66 -14.43 -11.50
CA GLU A 300 1.97 -15.05 -11.64
C GLU A 300 2.33 -15.04 -13.12
N VAL A 301 3.58 -14.73 -13.42
CA VAL A 301 4.14 -14.87 -14.76
C VAL A 301 5.43 -15.64 -14.61
N ASP A 302 5.34 -16.95 -14.74
CA ASP A 302 6.47 -17.87 -14.64
C ASP A 302 7.04 -18.19 -16.03
N THR A 303 8.37 -18.38 -16.10
CA THR A 303 9.03 -19.04 -17.22
C THR A 303 10.36 -19.70 -16.82
N HIS A 304 10.43 -21.04 -16.88
CA HIS A 304 11.09 -21.80 -17.97
C HIS A 304 11.09 -23.33 -17.66
N PRO A 305 11.22 -24.25 -18.65
CA PRO A 305 11.26 -24.07 -20.11
C PRO A 305 9.97 -24.49 -20.81
N ALA A 306 9.74 -23.90 -21.98
CA ALA A 306 8.91 -24.49 -23.01
C ALA A 306 9.44 -25.88 -23.36
N THR A 307 8.69 -26.93 -23.03
CA THR A 307 8.62 -28.06 -23.95
C THR A 307 7.88 -27.52 -25.17
N ASP A 308 8.62 -27.33 -26.26
CA ASP A 308 8.18 -26.87 -27.59
C ASP A 308 8.03 -25.34 -27.77
N GLY A 309 9.13 -24.68 -28.14
CA GLY A 309 9.11 -23.45 -28.95
C GLY A 309 9.04 -22.11 -28.21
N GLU A 310 10.21 -21.64 -27.75
CA GLU A 310 10.62 -20.23 -27.61
C GLU A 310 9.56 -19.18 -27.21
N ARG A 311 9.26 -19.11 -25.90
CA ARG A 311 8.96 -17.82 -25.25
C ARG A 311 10.00 -17.58 -24.17
N GLN A 312 11.09 -16.90 -24.55
CA GLN A 312 12.05 -16.37 -23.58
C GLN A 312 11.41 -15.18 -22.88
N VAL A 313 11.03 -15.34 -21.61
CA VAL A 313 10.65 -14.23 -20.75
C VAL A 313 11.91 -13.68 -20.11
N THR A 314 12.05 -12.38 -20.27
CA THR A 314 13.10 -11.54 -19.72
C THR A 314 12.79 -11.17 -18.28
N ASP A 315 13.81 -10.86 -17.46
CA ASP A 315 13.66 -10.51 -16.03
C ASP A 315 12.60 -9.43 -15.76
N HIS A 316 12.40 -8.48 -16.69
CA HIS A 316 11.40 -7.42 -16.58
C HIS A 316 9.94 -7.88 -16.79
N LYS A 317 9.69 -9.19 -16.95
CA LYS A 317 8.36 -9.79 -17.14
C LYS A 317 8.07 -10.97 -16.22
N TYR A 318 9.06 -11.45 -15.46
CA TYR A 318 8.85 -12.48 -14.44
C TYR A 318 8.12 -11.89 -13.23
N VAL A 319 6.98 -12.48 -12.82
CA VAL A 319 6.13 -11.95 -11.75
C VAL A 319 5.89 -12.97 -10.64
N GLU A 320 6.30 -12.61 -9.42
CA GLU A 320 6.09 -13.38 -8.21
C GLU A 320 4.70 -13.13 -7.60
N ARG A 321 3.94 -14.20 -7.40
CA ARG A 321 2.60 -14.14 -6.81
C ARG A 321 2.51 -13.53 -5.41
N THR A 322 3.62 -13.50 -4.66
CA THR A 322 3.68 -12.95 -3.30
C THR A 322 3.23 -11.49 -3.27
N TYR A 323 3.52 -10.73 -4.32
CA TYR A 323 3.25 -9.29 -4.39
C TYR A 323 1.91 -8.94 -5.07
N GLY A 324 1.05 -9.93 -5.29
CA GLY A 324 -0.30 -9.74 -5.81
C GLY A 324 -0.34 -9.21 -7.26
N GLY A 325 -1.53 -8.87 -7.73
CA GLY A 325 -1.75 -8.31 -9.07
C GLY A 325 -2.09 -6.81 -9.05
N PRO A 326 -1.90 -6.14 -10.20
CA PRO A 326 -2.19 -4.72 -10.33
C PRO A 326 -3.69 -4.43 -10.19
N GLU A 327 -4.01 -3.34 -9.49
CA GLU A 327 -5.35 -2.74 -9.48
C GLU A 327 -5.52 -1.84 -10.73
N TYR A 328 -6.73 -1.35 -10.99
CA TYR A 328 -7.02 -0.43 -12.09
C TYR A 328 -6.01 0.71 -12.19
N GLU A 329 -5.73 1.37 -11.06
CA GLU A 329 -4.84 2.53 -11.04
C GLU A 329 -3.41 2.18 -11.47
N THR A 330 -2.93 0.99 -11.10
CA THR A 330 -1.61 0.50 -11.52
C THR A 330 -1.60 0.19 -13.01
N LEU A 331 -2.66 -0.45 -13.54
CA LEU A 331 -2.82 -0.71 -14.98
C LEU A 331 -2.88 0.57 -15.79
N ALA A 332 -3.61 1.57 -15.29
CA ALA A 332 -3.72 2.87 -15.92
C ALA A 332 -2.35 3.56 -15.93
N THR A 333 -1.68 3.69 -14.78
CA THR A 333 -0.47 4.50 -14.62
C THR A 333 0.82 3.89 -15.15
N PHE A 334 0.97 2.57 -15.14
CA PHE A 334 2.12 1.90 -15.77
C PHE A 334 1.83 1.38 -17.17
N GLY A 335 0.55 1.23 -17.53
CA GLY A 335 0.11 0.83 -18.87
C GLY A 335 -0.17 2.04 -19.75
N ALA A 336 -1.45 2.38 -19.92
CA ALA A 336 -1.90 3.43 -20.84
C ALA A 336 -1.16 4.77 -20.66
N TYR A 337 -0.91 5.18 -19.40
CA TYR A 337 -0.26 6.45 -19.10
C TYR A 337 1.18 6.52 -19.60
N CYS A 338 1.87 5.38 -19.69
CA CYS A 338 3.19 5.19 -20.28
C CYS A 338 3.14 4.70 -21.75
N GLY A 339 1.93 4.52 -22.31
CA GLY A 339 1.71 3.96 -23.64
C GLY A 339 2.07 2.47 -23.76
N ILE A 340 2.02 1.71 -22.65
CA ILE A 340 2.43 0.30 -22.57
C ILE A 340 1.18 -0.61 -22.53
N ASP A 341 1.17 -1.62 -23.38
CA ASP A 341 0.13 -2.65 -23.46
C ASP A 341 0.61 -4.06 -23.03
N ASP A 342 1.84 -4.14 -22.50
CA ASP A 342 2.42 -5.37 -21.98
C ASP A 342 2.00 -5.60 -20.51
N LEU A 343 0.94 -6.39 -20.33
CA LEU A 343 0.38 -6.72 -19.02
C LEU A 343 1.39 -7.40 -18.07
N ALA A 344 2.33 -8.20 -18.58
CA ALA A 344 3.33 -8.86 -17.74
C ALA A 344 4.36 -7.85 -17.19
N ALA A 345 4.81 -6.91 -18.02
CA ALA A 345 5.69 -5.83 -17.56
C ALA A 345 4.99 -4.88 -16.57
N ILE A 346 3.71 -4.57 -16.78
CA ILE A 346 2.92 -3.77 -15.82
C ILE A 346 2.77 -4.52 -14.49
N ALA A 347 2.51 -5.83 -14.53
CA ALA A 347 2.47 -6.66 -13.34
C ALA A 347 3.83 -6.74 -12.63
N LYS A 348 4.95 -6.71 -13.38
CA LYS A 348 6.29 -6.60 -12.80
C LYS A 348 6.51 -5.25 -12.10
N ALA A 349 6.10 -4.14 -12.71
CA ALA A 349 6.18 -2.83 -12.05
C ALA A 349 5.33 -2.77 -10.76
N ASN A 350 4.16 -3.41 -10.76
CA ASN A 350 3.33 -3.60 -9.55
C ASN A 350 4.09 -4.39 -8.47
N GLU A 351 4.73 -5.51 -8.85
CA GLU A 351 5.55 -6.31 -7.95
C GLU A 351 6.65 -5.47 -7.31
N LEU A 352 7.44 -4.75 -8.12
CA LEU A 352 8.53 -3.91 -7.63
C LEU A 352 8.02 -2.81 -6.69
N CYS A 353 6.90 -2.17 -7.00
CA CYS A 353 6.31 -1.18 -6.10
C CYS A 353 5.89 -1.80 -4.76
N ASN A 354 5.30 -2.99 -4.77
CA ASN A 354 4.91 -3.67 -3.54
C ASN A 354 6.13 -4.18 -2.75
N ALA A 355 7.12 -4.76 -3.41
CA ALA A 355 8.35 -5.27 -2.81
C ALA A 355 9.22 -4.15 -2.20
N TYR A 356 9.33 -3.02 -2.91
CA TYR A 356 10.11 -1.88 -2.44
C TYR A 356 9.32 -0.91 -1.55
N GLY A 357 8.00 -1.01 -1.53
CA GLY A 357 7.12 -0.12 -0.75
C GLY A 357 6.95 1.25 -1.38
N MET A 358 6.35 1.31 -2.58
CA MET A 358 6.05 2.54 -3.33
C MET A 358 4.59 2.61 -3.75
N ASP A 359 4.07 3.83 -3.85
CA ASP A 359 2.79 4.12 -4.50
C ASP A 359 2.88 3.89 -6.01
N THR A 360 2.08 2.95 -6.54
CA THR A 360 2.06 2.66 -7.97
C THR A 360 1.59 3.85 -8.79
N ILE A 361 0.67 4.66 -8.26
CA ILE A 361 0.09 5.81 -8.98
C ILE A 361 1.15 6.88 -9.18
N SER A 362 1.76 7.35 -8.10
CA SER A 362 2.79 8.39 -8.18
C SER A 362 4.04 7.90 -8.92
N CYS A 363 4.42 6.63 -8.75
CA CYS A 363 5.55 6.05 -9.46
C CYS A 363 5.29 6.00 -10.98
N GLY A 364 4.19 5.37 -11.42
CA GLY A 364 3.83 5.28 -12.84
C GLY A 364 3.63 6.64 -13.49
N ALA A 365 2.97 7.58 -12.80
CA ALA A 365 2.82 8.95 -13.27
C ALA A 365 4.17 9.69 -13.44
N THR A 366 5.10 9.46 -12.52
CA THR A 366 6.43 10.10 -12.58
C THR A 366 7.28 9.47 -13.70
N VAL A 367 7.15 8.16 -13.94
CA VAL A 367 7.76 7.49 -15.10
C VAL A 367 7.17 8.03 -16.42
N ALA A 368 5.85 8.16 -16.53
CA ALA A 368 5.19 8.73 -17.70
C ALA A 368 5.65 10.17 -17.98
N PHE A 369 5.83 10.99 -16.93
CA PHE A 369 6.39 12.33 -17.06
C PHE A 369 7.83 12.32 -17.60
N ALA A 370 8.67 11.38 -17.14
CA ALA A 370 10.03 11.23 -17.67
C ALA A 370 10.02 10.85 -19.17
N PHE A 371 9.08 9.99 -19.60
CA PHE A 371 8.91 9.64 -21.01
C PHE A 371 8.53 10.87 -21.85
N GLU A 372 7.63 11.72 -21.36
CA GLU A 372 7.29 12.96 -22.07
C GLU A 372 8.47 13.94 -22.14
N CYS A 373 9.23 14.10 -21.04
CA CYS A 373 10.44 14.92 -21.02
C CYS A 373 11.48 14.42 -22.04
N PHE A 374 11.61 13.11 -22.20
CA PHE A 374 12.51 12.50 -23.18
C PHE A 374 12.03 12.73 -24.62
N GLU A 375 10.73 12.51 -24.90
CA GLU A 375 10.12 12.78 -26.21
C GLU A 375 10.31 14.25 -26.63
N ARG A 376 10.21 15.17 -25.68
CA ARG A 376 10.40 16.62 -25.90
C ARG A 376 11.88 17.06 -25.95
N GLY A 377 12.82 16.14 -25.74
CA GLY A 377 14.26 16.43 -25.71
C GLY A 377 14.71 17.28 -24.51
N ILE A 378 13.93 17.31 -23.42
CA ILE A 378 14.29 17.97 -22.16
C ILE A 378 15.35 17.14 -21.41
N ILE A 379 15.21 15.82 -21.48
CA ILE A 379 16.22 14.86 -21.04
C ILE A 379 16.62 13.96 -22.22
N THR A 380 17.81 13.40 -22.16
CA THR A 380 18.42 12.59 -23.22
C THR A 380 18.93 11.27 -22.69
N THR A 381 19.44 10.39 -23.56
CA THR A 381 20.07 9.12 -23.15
C THR A 381 21.28 9.32 -22.23
N THR A 382 21.90 10.51 -22.23
CA THR A 382 22.95 10.84 -21.27
C THR A 382 22.41 10.98 -19.85
N ASP A 383 21.24 11.62 -19.69
CA ASP A 383 20.61 11.84 -18.37
C ASP A 383 20.01 10.56 -17.80
N THR A 384 19.59 9.65 -18.68
CA THR A 384 18.91 8.40 -18.31
C THR A 384 19.87 7.21 -18.14
N GLY A 385 21.18 7.43 -18.25
CA GLY A 385 22.18 6.36 -18.18
C GLY A 385 22.09 5.36 -19.34
N GLY A 386 21.61 5.81 -20.50
CA GLY A 386 21.46 5.01 -21.72
C GLY A 386 20.06 4.43 -21.95
N LEU A 387 19.10 4.63 -21.03
CA LEU A 387 17.73 4.17 -21.22
C LEU A 387 17.00 5.06 -22.25
N GLU A 388 16.37 4.42 -23.23
CA GLU A 388 15.51 5.11 -24.20
C GLU A 388 14.08 5.18 -23.66
N LEU A 389 13.68 6.35 -23.15
CA LEU A 389 12.37 6.56 -22.51
C LEU A 389 11.29 6.93 -23.54
N THR A 390 11.06 6.06 -24.53
CA THR A 390 10.03 6.24 -25.56
C THR A 390 8.71 5.60 -25.13
N TRP A 391 7.57 6.20 -25.50
CA TRP A 391 6.23 5.63 -25.27
C TRP A 391 6.15 4.16 -25.70
N GLY A 392 5.67 3.29 -24.81
CA GLY A 392 5.59 1.84 -25.05
C GLY A 392 6.85 1.04 -24.70
N ASN A 393 7.96 1.68 -24.29
CA ASN A 393 9.15 0.95 -23.83
C ASN A 393 8.96 0.36 -22.42
N ALA A 394 8.39 -0.85 -22.38
CA ALA A 394 8.09 -1.56 -21.13
C ALA A 394 9.34 -1.90 -20.30
N ALA A 395 10.45 -2.26 -20.94
CA ALA A 395 11.69 -2.59 -20.23
C ALA A 395 12.28 -1.36 -19.51
N ALA A 396 12.27 -0.20 -20.17
CA ALA A 396 12.72 1.05 -19.55
C ALA A 396 11.83 1.47 -18.38
N MET A 397 10.50 1.30 -18.49
CA MET A 397 9.55 1.58 -17.40
C MET A 397 9.84 0.72 -16.16
N VAL A 398 10.09 -0.58 -16.35
CA VAL A 398 10.39 -1.50 -15.24
C VAL A 398 11.73 -1.16 -14.58
N GLU A 399 12.77 -0.92 -15.38
CA GLU A 399 14.08 -0.53 -14.84
C GLU A 399 14.03 0.81 -14.11
N LEU A 400 13.31 1.80 -14.64
CA LEU A 400 13.17 3.11 -13.98
C LEU A 400 12.42 2.99 -12.64
N THR A 401 11.44 2.09 -12.55
CA THR A 401 10.75 1.76 -11.29
C THR A 401 11.74 1.24 -10.24
N ARG A 402 12.67 0.36 -10.62
CA ARG A 402 13.74 -0.12 -9.74
C ARG A 402 14.68 1.01 -9.32
N GLN A 403 15.15 1.82 -10.27
CA GLN A 403 16.05 2.94 -10.00
C GLN A 403 15.44 3.96 -9.02
N ILE A 404 14.14 4.24 -9.11
CA ILE A 404 13.42 5.14 -8.20
C ILE A 404 13.50 4.65 -6.75
N ALA A 405 13.20 3.36 -6.51
CA ALA A 405 13.22 2.78 -5.17
C ALA A 405 14.59 2.88 -4.49
N HIS A 406 15.66 2.76 -5.29
CA HIS A 406 17.04 2.79 -4.82
C HIS A 406 17.71 4.16 -4.96
N ARG A 407 17.02 5.16 -5.52
CA ARG A 407 17.57 6.48 -5.87
C ARG A 407 18.86 6.38 -6.69
N GLU A 408 18.87 5.52 -7.69
CA GLU A 408 20.01 5.31 -8.59
C GLU A 408 19.82 6.09 -9.90
N GLY A 409 20.88 6.69 -10.43
CA GLY A 409 20.83 7.42 -11.70
C GLY A 409 19.70 8.47 -11.73
N LEU A 410 18.88 8.44 -12.78
CA LEU A 410 17.71 9.31 -12.92
C LEU A 410 16.65 9.05 -11.83
N GLY A 411 16.59 7.82 -11.29
CA GLY A 411 15.70 7.47 -10.19
C GLY A 411 15.89 8.32 -8.94
N ALA A 412 17.09 8.86 -8.71
CA ALA A 412 17.34 9.78 -7.59
C ALA A 412 16.50 11.06 -7.68
N VAL A 413 16.34 11.60 -8.89
CA VAL A 413 15.52 12.79 -9.18
C VAL A 413 14.04 12.43 -9.15
N LEU A 414 13.67 11.36 -9.85
CA LEU A 414 12.27 10.92 -9.96
C LEU A 414 11.69 10.48 -8.61
N ALA A 415 12.50 10.04 -7.65
CA ALA A 415 12.06 9.75 -6.29
C ALA A 415 11.48 10.97 -5.53
N GLU A 416 11.68 12.19 -6.03
CA GLU A 416 11.07 13.41 -5.48
C GLU A 416 9.62 13.65 -5.96
N GLY A 417 9.19 12.90 -6.99
CA GLY A 417 7.87 12.97 -7.63
C GLY A 417 7.76 14.08 -8.67
N SER A 418 6.90 13.88 -9.68
CA SER A 418 6.82 14.70 -10.92
C SER A 418 6.70 16.22 -10.79
N ARG A 419 6.33 16.76 -9.62
CA ARG A 419 6.27 18.21 -9.38
C ARG A 419 7.66 18.85 -9.19
N ARG A 420 8.60 18.10 -8.62
CA ARG A 420 9.95 18.56 -8.28
C ARG A 420 10.89 18.17 -9.40
#